data_AF-A0A7W5F2B0-F1
#
_entry.id   AF-A0A7W5F2B0-F1
#
_cell.length_a   1.000
_cell.length_b   1.000
_cell.length_c   1.000
_cell.angle_alpha   90.00
_cell.angle_beta   90.00
_cell.angle_gamma   90.00
#
_symmetry.space_group_name_H-M   'P 1'
#
loop_
_entity.id
_entity.type
_entity.pdbx_description
1 polymer ?
#
loop_
_entity_poly.entity_id
_entity_poly.type
_entity_poly.pdbx_seq_one_letter_code
_entity_poly.pdbx_strand_id
1 'polypeptide(L)'
;MVASVDSLDTGRPSAPHRGPVPWVAMYHSVGDCSDDPYRITVTPERLDRQLAWLRRRGLRGVSVAELLAARARGEARGLVGLTFDDGYADFVTEALPLLRRYDCRATLFVLPGRLGGDNAWDPLGPRKPLLTADGIRHAAAEGVEIGSHGLTHVDLTRADNLTLRAEVGESRALLTELTGAWVDGFCYPYGTVDARAVEAVREAGYTYACAIDPGPLTGPHALPRVHVGQNDTAVRLHLKHRLHRLRRRPVEGL
;
A
#
# COMPACT_ATOMS: atom_id res chain seq x y z
N MET A 1 24.02 57.28 -11.04
CA MET A 1 23.39 56.04 -11.55
C MET A 1 23.84 54.92 -10.65
N VAL A 2 22.96 54.47 -9.76
CA VAL A 2 23.21 53.35 -8.84
C VAL A 2 22.37 52.19 -9.37
N ALA A 3 23.03 51.11 -9.82
CA ALA A 3 22.37 49.88 -10.20
C ALA A 3 22.44 48.92 -9.00
N SER A 4 21.28 48.68 -8.39
CA SER A 4 21.09 47.65 -7.37
C SER A 4 21.24 46.27 -7.98
N VAL A 5 21.98 45.42 -7.27
CA VAL A 5 22.13 44.00 -7.57
C VAL A 5 20.96 43.28 -6.93
N ASP A 6 20.06 42.73 -7.76
CA ASP A 6 18.93 41.94 -7.27
C ASP A 6 19.41 40.61 -6.70
N SER A 7 18.85 40.28 -5.55
CA SER A 7 19.23 39.14 -4.73
C SER A 7 18.54 37.89 -5.28
N LEU A 8 19.30 36.84 -5.58
CA LEU A 8 18.76 35.54 -5.95
C LEU A 8 18.00 34.94 -4.76
N ASP A 9 16.67 34.87 -4.90
CA ASP A 9 15.78 34.14 -4.01
C ASP A 9 16.09 32.65 -4.10
N THR A 10 16.92 32.17 -3.17
CA THR A 10 17.16 30.75 -2.96
C THR A 10 15.96 30.21 -2.18
N GLY A 11 14.96 29.76 -2.94
CA GLY A 11 13.71 29.21 -2.42
C GLY A 11 13.96 28.25 -1.26
N ARG A 12 13.53 28.66 -0.07
CA ARG A 12 13.52 27.79 1.11
C ARG A 12 12.72 26.52 0.78
N PRO A 13 13.18 25.32 1.19
CA PRO A 13 12.34 24.14 1.12
C PRO A 13 11.04 24.40 1.88
N SER A 14 9.91 24.22 1.20
CA SER A 14 8.58 24.35 1.79
C SER A 14 8.48 23.46 3.04
N ALA A 15 8.03 24.04 4.15
CA ALA A 15 7.84 23.30 5.40
C ALA A 15 7.00 22.02 5.18
N PRO A 16 7.29 20.91 5.87
CA PRO A 16 6.56 19.66 5.69
C PRO A 16 5.05 19.88 5.89
N HIS A 17 4.26 19.40 4.93
CA HIS A 17 2.84 19.69 4.87
C HIS A 17 2.11 18.98 6.03
N ARG A 18 1.78 19.75 7.09
CA ARG A 18 1.00 19.31 8.26
C ARG A 18 -0.48 19.08 7.89
N GLY A 19 -0.73 18.11 7.02
CA GLY A 19 -2.07 17.69 6.62
C GLY A 19 -2.56 16.45 7.40
N PRO A 20 -3.88 16.20 7.46
CA PRO A 20 -4.41 14.94 7.98
C PRO A 20 -3.84 13.75 7.21
N VAL A 21 -3.64 12.61 7.88
CA VAL A 21 -3.06 11.39 7.30
C VAL A 21 -3.81 10.99 6.02
N PRO A 22 -3.11 10.68 4.91
CA PRO A 22 -3.78 10.25 3.69
C PRO A 22 -4.61 8.99 3.95
N TRP A 23 -5.76 8.86 3.27
CA TRP A 23 -6.57 7.65 3.39
C TRP A 23 -6.01 6.58 2.46
N VAL A 24 -5.47 5.51 3.07
CA VAL A 24 -4.96 4.33 2.35
C VAL A 24 -5.87 3.15 2.69
N ALA A 25 -6.59 2.65 1.70
CA ALA A 25 -7.48 1.50 1.79
C ALA A 25 -6.69 0.20 1.55
N MET A 26 -6.92 -0.79 2.41
CA MET A 26 -6.24 -2.08 2.42
C MET A 26 -7.22 -3.19 2.04
N TYR A 27 -6.98 -3.80 0.89
CA TYR A 27 -7.62 -5.01 0.37
C TYR A 27 -6.59 -6.15 0.33
N HIS A 28 -7.04 -7.40 0.16
CA HIS A 28 -6.15 -8.53 -0.10
C HIS A 28 -6.64 -9.31 -1.32
N SER A 29 -7.53 -10.30 -1.12
CA SER A 29 -8.05 -11.18 -2.18
C SER A 29 -9.37 -10.63 -2.76
N VAL A 30 -9.55 -10.80 -4.08
CA VAL A 30 -10.80 -10.48 -4.78
C VAL A 30 -11.34 -11.74 -5.43
N GLY A 31 -12.35 -12.36 -4.85
CA GLY A 31 -12.86 -13.64 -5.36
C GLY A 31 -13.96 -14.22 -4.47
N ASP A 32 -14.08 -15.54 -4.46
CA ASP A 32 -15.01 -16.22 -3.56
C ASP A 32 -14.61 -16.01 -2.10
N CYS A 33 -15.59 -15.58 -1.30
CA CYS A 33 -15.47 -15.31 0.12
C CYS A 33 -16.44 -16.18 0.95
N SER A 34 -16.91 -17.30 0.39
CA SER A 34 -17.77 -18.28 1.09
C SER A 34 -17.07 -18.90 2.30
N ASP A 35 -15.76 -19.11 2.20
CA ASP A 35 -14.86 -19.53 3.28
C ASP A 35 -13.71 -18.51 3.42
N ASP A 36 -13.85 -17.59 4.36
CA ASP A 36 -12.91 -16.47 4.59
C ASP A 36 -12.78 -16.14 6.10
N PRO A 37 -12.14 -17.03 6.89
CA PRO A 37 -12.05 -16.87 8.35
C PRO A 37 -11.27 -15.63 8.77
N TYR A 38 -10.34 -15.16 7.92
CA TYR A 38 -9.53 -13.95 8.15
C TYR A 38 -10.23 -12.67 7.69
N ARG A 39 -11.34 -12.78 6.94
CA ARG A 39 -12.15 -11.66 6.44
C ARG A 39 -11.37 -10.72 5.52
N ILE A 40 -10.44 -11.29 4.74
CA ILE A 40 -9.53 -10.56 3.85
C ILE A 40 -9.96 -10.64 2.38
N THR A 41 -11.05 -11.35 2.08
CA THR A 41 -11.57 -11.49 0.72
C THR A 41 -12.79 -10.60 0.50
N VAL A 42 -12.85 -9.94 -0.66
CA VAL A 42 -14.05 -9.28 -1.18
C VAL A 42 -14.49 -9.95 -2.47
N THR A 43 -15.79 -10.00 -2.76
CA THR A 43 -16.23 -10.45 -4.09
C THR A 43 -16.01 -9.37 -5.14
N PRO A 44 -15.88 -9.72 -6.44
CA PRO A 44 -15.81 -8.74 -7.52
C PRO A 44 -16.96 -7.71 -7.49
N GLU A 45 -18.19 -8.15 -7.18
CA GLU A 45 -19.36 -7.25 -7.07
C GLU A 45 -19.28 -6.35 -5.85
N ARG A 46 -18.62 -6.79 -4.77
CA ARG A 46 -18.36 -5.91 -3.62
C ARG A 46 -17.34 -4.85 -4.00
N LEU A 47 -16.22 -5.24 -4.61
CA LEU A 47 -15.19 -4.30 -5.05
C LEU A 47 -15.76 -3.27 -6.05
N ASP A 48 -16.53 -3.72 -7.05
CA ASP A 48 -17.23 -2.83 -7.99
C ASP A 48 -18.07 -1.76 -7.28
N ARG A 49 -18.88 -2.16 -6.29
CA ARG A 49 -19.70 -1.22 -5.50
C ARG A 49 -18.86 -0.27 -4.64
N GLN A 50 -17.70 -0.70 -4.16
CA GLN A 50 -16.78 0.12 -3.36
C GLN A 50 -16.06 1.14 -4.24
N LEU A 51 -15.60 0.76 -5.43
CA LEU A 51 -15.03 1.68 -6.43
C LEU A 51 -16.08 2.68 -6.96
N ALA A 52 -17.30 2.21 -7.26
CA ALA A 52 -18.41 3.08 -7.63
C ALA A 52 -18.78 4.07 -6.52
N TRP A 53 -18.61 3.69 -5.25
CA TRP A 53 -18.80 4.56 -4.11
C TRP A 53 -17.75 5.67 -4.02
N LEU A 54 -16.48 5.36 -4.30
CA LEU A 54 -15.40 6.34 -4.39
C LEU A 54 -15.70 7.37 -5.48
N ARG A 55 -15.96 6.90 -6.70
CA ARG A 55 -16.24 7.76 -7.86
C ARG A 55 -17.40 8.72 -7.60
N ARG A 56 -18.51 8.24 -7.03
CA ARG A 56 -19.69 9.08 -6.68
C ARG A 56 -19.40 10.17 -5.65
N ARG A 57 -18.29 10.08 -4.92
CA ARG A 57 -17.87 11.08 -3.92
C ARG A 57 -16.77 12.00 -4.43
N GLY A 58 -16.44 11.92 -5.72
CA GLY A 58 -15.28 12.64 -6.27
C GLY A 58 -13.97 12.13 -5.68
N LEU A 59 -13.93 10.87 -5.24
CA LEU A 59 -12.71 10.22 -4.79
C LEU A 59 -12.15 9.34 -5.91
N ARG A 60 -10.85 9.45 -6.17
CA ARG A 60 -10.11 8.64 -7.15
C ARG A 60 -9.11 7.72 -6.42
N GLY A 61 -9.13 6.45 -6.78
CA GLY A 61 -8.15 5.48 -6.32
C GLY A 61 -6.82 5.64 -7.06
N VAL A 62 -5.72 5.75 -6.32
CA VAL A 62 -4.36 5.88 -6.85
C VAL A 62 -3.41 4.94 -6.12
N SER A 63 -2.20 4.75 -6.64
CA SER A 63 -1.14 4.05 -5.92
C SER A 63 -0.67 4.88 -4.71
N VAL A 64 0.03 4.25 -3.77
CA VAL A 64 0.55 4.96 -2.59
C VAL A 64 1.67 5.92 -2.97
N ALA A 65 2.60 5.54 -3.87
CA ALA A 65 3.60 6.49 -4.39
C ALA A 65 2.94 7.72 -5.04
N GLU A 66 1.92 7.52 -5.88
CA GLU A 66 1.19 8.63 -6.50
C GLU A 66 0.50 9.52 -5.46
N LEU A 67 -0.12 8.91 -4.44
CA LEU A 67 -0.75 9.63 -3.33
C LEU A 67 0.24 10.50 -2.55
N LEU A 68 1.41 9.95 -2.23
CA LEU A 68 2.46 10.65 -1.48
C LEU A 68 3.07 11.77 -2.33
N ALA A 69 3.36 11.51 -3.61
CA ALA A 69 3.86 12.53 -4.53
C ALA A 69 2.87 13.69 -4.71
N ALA A 70 1.58 13.39 -4.88
CA ALA A 70 0.53 14.42 -4.95
C ALA A 70 0.41 15.18 -3.63
N ARG A 71 0.58 14.51 -2.48
CA ARG A 71 0.54 15.16 -1.17
C ARG A 71 1.68 16.15 -1.00
N ALA A 72 2.90 15.78 -1.39
CA ALA A 72 4.06 16.67 -1.34
C ALA A 72 3.84 17.96 -2.16
N ARG A 73 3.04 17.90 -3.23
CA ARG A 73 2.64 19.06 -4.05
C ARG A 73 1.37 19.79 -3.59
N GLY A 74 0.69 19.31 -2.55
CA GLY A 74 -0.59 19.88 -2.09
C GLY A 74 -1.81 19.47 -2.94
N GLU A 75 -1.67 18.45 -3.78
CA GLU A 75 -2.66 17.99 -4.77
C GLU A 75 -3.39 16.70 -4.37
N ALA A 76 -3.13 16.14 -3.18
CA ALA A 76 -3.74 14.87 -2.73
C ALA A 76 -5.25 14.95 -2.40
N ARG A 77 -5.89 16.10 -2.55
CA ARG A 77 -7.31 16.26 -2.24
C ARG A 77 -8.16 15.41 -3.18
N GLY A 78 -8.96 14.51 -2.61
CA GLY A 78 -9.81 13.60 -3.38
C GLY A 78 -9.11 12.32 -3.82
N LEU A 79 -7.84 12.13 -3.46
CA LEU A 79 -7.12 10.88 -3.73
C LEU A 79 -7.22 9.92 -2.56
N VAL A 80 -7.24 8.62 -2.89
CA VAL A 80 -7.25 7.50 -1.94
C VAL A 80 -6.22 6.49 -2.41
N GLY A 81 -5.29 6.12 -1.53
CA GLY A 81 -4.34 5.05 -1.83
C GLY A 81 -5.07 3.71 -1.83
N LEU A 82 -5.07 2.99 -2.94
CA LEU A 82 -5.60 1.63 -2.99
C LEU A 82 -4.44 0.65 -2.87
N THR A 83 -4.48 -0.22 -1.87
CA THR A 83 -3.47 -1.25 -1.64
C THR A 83 -4.09 -2.63 -1.64
N PHE A 84 -3.41 -3.58 -2.28
CA PHE A 84 -3.73 -5.00 -2.27
C PHE A 84 -2.51 -5.75 -1.76
N ASP A 85 -2.69 -6.53 -0.71
CA ASP A 85 -1.60 -7.27 -0.06
C ASP A 85 -1.50 -8.71 -0.57
N ASP A 86 -0.44 -9.40 -0.16
CA ASP A 86 -0.12 -10.82 -0.37
C ASP A 86 0.21 -11.24 -1.82
N GLY A 87 -0.22 -10.49 -2.82
CA GLY A 87 0.02 -10.84 -4.22
C GLY A 87 -0.80 -12.03 -4.69
N TYR A 88 -2.05 -12.15 -4.24
CA TYR A 88 -2.99 -13.17 -4.73
C TYR A 88 -3.18 -13.08 -6.26
N ALA A 89 -3.24 -14.25 -6.92
CA ALA A 89 -3.40 -14.33 -8.37
C ALA A 89 -4.72 -13.70 -8.86
N ASP A 90 -5.74 -13.73 -8.00
CA ASP A 90 -7.06 -13.15 -8.29
C ASP A 90 -7.04 -11.62 -8.45
N PHE A 91 -5.97 -10.94 -8.01
CA PHE A 91 -5.77 -9.52 -8.30
C PHE A 91 -5.78 -9.26 -9.81
N VAL A 92 -5.06 -10.07 -10.59
CA VAL A 92 -4.97 -9.88 -12.04
C VAL A 92 -6.28 -10.23 -12.75
N THR A 93 -6.95 -11.30 -12.31
CA THR A 93 -8.15 -11.80 -12.99
C THR A 93 -9.42 -11.03 -12.61
N GLU A 94 -9.53 -10.57 -11.36
CA GLU A 94 -10.75 -9.97 -10.81
C GLU A 94 -10.60 -8.48 -10.49
N ALA A 95 -9.53 -8.09 -9.78
CA ALA A 95 -9.37 -6.72 -9.29
C ALA A 95 -8.97 -5.75 -10.43
N LEU A 96 -7.98 -6.13 -11.23
CA LEU A 96 -7.37 -5.29 -12.25
C LEU A 96 -8.38 -4.83 -13.34
N PRO A 97 -9.27 -5.67 -13.87
CA PRO A 97 -10.32 -5.23 -14.80
C PRO A 97 -11.26 -4.17 -14.18
N LEU A 98 -11.59 -4.31 -12.89
CA LEU A 98 -12.42 -3.35 -12.18
C LEU A 98 -11.67 -2.03 -11.96
N LEU A 99 -10.40 -2.06 -11.57
CA LEU A 99 -9.57 -0.86 -11.44
C LEU A 99 -9.52 -0.07 -12.75
N ARG A 100 -9.30 -0.74 -13.90
CA ARG A 100 -9.35 -0.12 -15.24
C ARG A 100 -10.70 0.53 -15.53
N ARG A 101 -11.80 -0.19 -15.28
CA ARG A 101 -13.17 0.32 -15.52
C ARG A 101 -13.50 1.59 -14.73
N TYR A 102 -12.88 1.80 -13.57
CA TYR A 102 -13.07 2.98 -12.72
C TYR A 102 -11.95 4.02 -12.85
N ASP A 103 -11.02 3.87 -13.79
CA ASP A 103 -9.82 4.74 -13.94
C ASP A 103 -9.06 4.89 -12.62
N CYS A 104 -8.95 3.79 -11.88
CA CYS A 104 -8.22 3.72 -10.62
C CYS A 104 -6.87 3.04 -10.82
N ARG A 105 -5.87 3.50 -10.08
CA ARG A 105 -4.58 2.82 -9.90
C ARG A 105 -4.50 2.22 -8.50
N ALA A 106 -3.52 1.37 -8.28
CA ALA A 106 -3.30 0.72 -6.99
C ALA A 106 -1.81 0.38 -6.79
N THR A 107 -1.46 0.09 -5.54
CA THR A 107 -0.24 -0.61 -5.15
C THR A 107 -0.58 -2.06 -4.85
N LEU A 108 0.19 -2.98 -5.42
CA LEU A 108 0.14 -4.41 -5.12
C LEU A 108 1.41 -4.79 -4.37
N PHE A 109 1.28 -5.17 -3.09
CA PHE A 109 2.39 -5.66 -2.28
C PHE A 109 2.53 -7.17 -2.44
N VAL A 110 3.70 -7.63 -2.89
CA VAL A 110 3.93 -9.02 -3.29
C VAL A 110 5.12 -9.64 -2.55
N LEU A 111 5.22 -10.97 -2.61
CA LEU A 111 6.20 -11.80 -1.91
C LEU A 111 7.11 -12.52 -2.93
N PRO A 112 8.26 -11.96 -3.32
CA PRO A 112 9.14 -12.59 -4.32
C PRO A 112 9.70 -13.96 -3.88
N GLY A 113 9.70 -14.27 -2.58
CA GLY A 113 10.10 -15.58 -2.07
C GLY A 113 9.00 -16.66 -2.16
N ARG A 114 7.81 -16.31 -2.67
CA ARG A 114 6.65 -17.23 -2.77
C ARG A 114 5.94 -17.19 -4.13
N LEU A 115 6.64 -16.78 -5.19
CA LEU A 115 6.06 -16.67 -6.54
C LEU A 115 5.42 -17.99 -6.98
N GLY A 116 4.17 -17.92 -7.43
CA GLY A 116 3.40 -19.09 -7.89
C GLY A 116 3.04 -20.11 -6.80
N GLY A 117 3.37 -19.82 -5.53
CA GLY A 117 2.95 -20.61 -4.38
C GLY A 117 1.55 -20.22 -3.93
N ASP A 118 1.31 -20.29 -2.62
CA ASP A 118 0.03 -20.06 -1.98
C ASP A 118 0.20 -19.46 -0.58
N ASN A 119 -0.91 -19.06 0.05
CA ASN A 119 -0.97 -18.37 1.35
C ASN A 119 -0.70 -19.27 2.57
N ALA A 120 0.46 -19.93 2.64
CA ALA A 120 0.76 -20.97 3.66
C ALA A 120 0.73 -20.48 5.11
N TRP A 121 0.81 -19.16 5.30
CA TRP A 121 0.70 -18.51 6.60
C TRP A 121 -0.72 -18.44 7.16
N ASP A 122 -1.75 -18.73 6.35
CA ASP A 122 -3.17 -18.69 6.70
C ASP A 122 -3.76 -20.12 6.79
N PRO A 123 -3.42 -20.91 7.83
CA PRO A 123 -3.75 -22.33 7.89
C PRO A 123 -5.24 -22.64 8.04
N LEU A 124 -6.06 -21.68 8.47
CA LEU A 124 -7.49 -21.89 8.69
C LEU A 124 -8.34 -21.62 7.44
N GLY A 125 -7.79 -20.92 6.44
CA GLY A 125 -8.51 -20.49 5.26
C GLY A 125 -8.21 -21.36 4.03
N PRO A 126 -8.92 -21.12 2.91
CA PRO A 126 -8.65 -21.83 1.67
C PRO A 126 -7.26 -21.50 1.13
N ARG A 127 -6.66 -22.47 0.43
CA ARG A 127 -5.43 -22.26 -0.36
C ARG A 127 -5.73 -21.35 -1.54
N LYS A 128 -5.20 -20.13 -1.51
CA LYS A 128 -5.32 -19.16 -2.59
C LYS A 128 -3.97 -19.04 -3.30
N PRO A 129 -3.93 -19.19 -4.65
CA PRO A 129 -2.68 -19.09 -5.40
C PRO A 129 -2.13 -17.65 -5.38
N LEU A 130 -0.82 -17.53 -5.30
CA LEU A 130 -0.09 -16.27 -5.43
C LEU A 130 0.36 -16.06 -6.88
N LEU A 131 0.62 -14.81 -7.24
CA LEU A 131 1.10 -14.46 -8.57
C LEU A 131 2.46 -15.11 -8.85
N THR A 132 2.62 -15.52 -10.10
CA THR A 132 3.93 -15.85 -10.66
C THR A 132 4.71 -14.57 -11.01
N ALA A 133 5.98 -14.73 -11.38
CA ALA A 133 6.79 -13.66 -11.96
C ALA A 133 6.07 -12.94 -13.12
N ASP A 134 5.45 -13.69 -14.02
CA ASP A 134 4.74 -13.12 -15.17
C ASP A 134 3.46 -12.39 -14.77
N GLY A 135 2.75 -12.87 -13.75
CA GLY A 135 1.60 -12.16 -13.19
C GLY A 135 1.98 -10.79 -12.61
N ILE A 136 3.10 -10.71 -11.91
CA ILE A 136 3.63 -9.44 -11.37
C ILE A 136 4.05 -8.50 -12.51
N ARG A 137 4.79 -9.01 -13.51
CA ARG A 137 5.18 -8.20 -14.68
C ARG A 137 3.96 -7.69 -15.45
N HIS A 138 2.93 -8.51 -15.59
CA HIS A 138 1.68 -8.09 -16.22
C HIS A 138 0.99 -6.97 -15.43
N ALA A 139 0.86 -7.11 -14.11
CA ALA A 139 0.30 -6.05 -13.26
C ALA A 139 1.11 -4.73 -13.39
N ALA A 140 2.44 -4.81 -13.37
CA ALA A 140 3.31 -3.65 -13.54
C ALA A 140 3.12 -2.97 -14.90
N ALA A 141 3.06 -3.75 -15.99
CA ALA A 141 2.83 -3.24 -17.34
C ALA A 141 1.47 -2.52 -17.50
N GLU A 142 0.52 -2.85 -16.63
CA GLU A 142 -0.83 -2.26 -16.57
C GLU A 142 -0.89 -1.02 -15.66
N GLY A 143 0.27 -0.53 -15.20
CA GLY A 143 0.39 0.69 -14.41
C GLY A 143 0.08 0.51 -12.92
N VAL A 144 0.09 -0.73 -12.42
CA VAL A 144 0.03 -1.03 -10.98
C VAL A 144 1.42 -0.81 -10.38
N GLU A 145 1.48 -0.10 -9.26
CA GLU A 145 2.71 0.01 -8.49
C GLU A 145 2.99 -1.33 -7.80
N ILE A 146 4.18 -1.90 -8.02
CA ILE A 146 4.61 -3.11 -7.32
C ILE A 146 5.40 -2.70 -6.07
N GLY A 147 4.91 -3.13 -4.91
CA GLY A 147 5.57 -2.97 -3.61
C GLY A 147 6.00 -4.32 -3.02
N SER A 148 6.85 -4.29 -2.00
CA SER A 148 7.26 -5.48 -1.26
C SER A 148 6.33 -5.74 -0.07
N HIS A 149 5.95 -7.01 0.14
CA HIS A 149 5.29 -7.48 1.36
C HIS A 149 6.22 -8.35 2.23
N GLY A 150 7.53 -8.12 2.17
CA GLY A 150 8.52 -9.05 2.70
C GLY A 150 8.95 -10.09 1.67
N LEU A 151 9.77 -11.06 2.07
CA LEU A 151 10.24 -12.14 1.20
C LEU A 151 9.31 -13.35 1.31
N THR A 152 9.01 -13.79 2.53
CA THR A 152 8.27 -15.03 2.79
C THR A 152 7.10 -14.90 3.76
N HIS A 153 6.68 -13.67 4.09
CA HIS A 153 5.53 -13.33 4.93
C HIS A 153 5.72 -13.71 6.41
N VAL A 154 6.78 -13.18 7.03
CA VAL A 154 7.09 -13.38 8.46
C VAL A 154 6.78 -12.14 9.30
N ASP A 155 6.46 -12.35 10.57
CA ASP A 155 6.34 -11.25 11.53
C ASP A 155 7.73 -10.67 11.85
N LEU A 156 8.02 -9.50 11.28
CA LEU A 156 9.32 -8.85 11.41
C LEU A 156 9.69 -8.50 12.85
N THR A 157 8.71 -8.29 13.73
CA THR A 157 8.95 -8.00 15.14
C THR A 157 9.53 -9.20 15.88
N ARG A 158 9.28 -10.41 15.36
CA ARG A 158 9.73 -11.69 15.94
C ARG A 158 10.92 -12.30 15.22
N ALA A 159 11.24 -11.80 14.02
CA ALA A 159 12.36 -12.27 13.21
C ALA A 159 13.72 -11.90 13.85
N ASP A 160 14.71 -12.79 13.74
CA ASP A 160 16.09 -12.43 14.05
C ASP A 160 16.65 -11.42 13.02
N ASN A 161 17.85 -10.87 13.28
CA ASN A 161 18.41 -9.82 12.44
C ASN A 161 18.79 -10.31 11.03
N LEU A 162 19.12 -11.59 10.85
CA LEU A 162 19.45 -12.14 9.54
C LEU A 162 18.17 -12.26 8.70
N THR A 163 17.13 -12.85 9.28
CA THR A 163 15.81 -13.00 8.68
C THR A 163 15.21 -11.63 8.36
N LEU A 164 15.26 -10.67 9.28
CA LEU A 164 14.75 -9.32 9.06
C LEU A 164 15.42 -8.64 7.85
N ARG A 165 16.75 -8.76 7.73
CA ARG A 165 17.49 -8.18 6.60
C ARG A 165 17.16 -8.86 5.28
N ALA A 166 17.00 -10.18 5.26
CA ALA A 166 16.59 -10.91 4.06
C ALA A 166 15.17 -10.52 3.64
N GLU A 167 14.22 -10.58 4.58
CA GLU A 167 12.81 -10.26 4.34
C GLU A 167 12.61 -8.87 3.74
N VAL A 168 13.41 -7.90 4.18
CA VAL A 168 13.31 -6.52 3.73
C VAL A 168 14.18 -6.26 2.50
N GLY A 169 15.48 -6.54 2.58
CA GLY A 169 16.48 -6.18 1.56
C GLY A 169 16.50 -7.09 0.34
N GLU A 170 16.47 -8.41 0.54
CA GLU A 170 16.45 -9.38 -0.57
C GLU A 170 15.13 -9.29 -1.34
N SER A 171 14.01 -9.12 -0.62
CA SER A 171 12.71 -8.88 -1.26
C SER A 171 12.75 -7.68 -2.20
N ARG A 172 13.34 -6.55 -1.76
CA ARG A 172 13.48 -5.35 -2.59
C ARG A 172 14.30 -5.61 -3.84
N ALA A 173 15.44 -6.29 -3.68
CA ALA A 173 16.36 -6.59 -4.76
C ALA A 173 15.70 -7.47 -5.83
N LEU A 174 15.08 -8.59 -5.41
CA LEU A 174 14.41 -9.52 -6.30
C LEU A 174 13.25 -8.87 -7.07
N LEU A 175 12.46 -8.02 -6.41
CA LEU A 175 11.36 -7.32 -7.09
C LEU A 175 11.88 -6.23 -8.04
N THR A 176 12.98 -5.55 -7.69
CA THR A 176 13.61 -4.58 -8.58
C THR A 176 14.14 -5.25 -9.83
N GLU A 177 14.79 -6.41 -9.69
CA GLU A 177 15.22 -7.23 -10.83
C GLU A 177 14.03 -7.73 -11.66
N LEU A 178 13.00 -8.26 -11.00
CA LEU A 178 11.83 -8.84 -11.65
C LEU A 178 11.06 -7.83 -12.51
N THR A 179 10.89 -6.61 -11.99
CA THR A 179 10.08 -5.55 -12.61
C THR A 179 10.91 -4.63 -13.51
N GLY A 180 12.23 -4.59 -13.34
CA GLY A 180 13.11 -3.63 -14.02
C GLY A 180 12.93 -2.19 -13.52
N ALA A 181 12.24 -1.98 -12.39
CA ALA A 181 11.98 -0.68 -11.80
C ALA A 181 12.28 -0.70 -10.29
N TRP A 182 12.61 0.47 -9.73
CA TRP A 182 12.85 0.58 -8.30
C TRP A 182 11.58 0.28 -7.49
N VAL A 183 11.74 -0.53 -6.44
CA VAL A 183 10.66 -0.81 -5.49
C VAL A 183 10.78 0.11 -4.30
N ASP A 184 9.85 1.07 -4.25
CA ASP A 184 9.84 2.17 -3.29
C ASP A 184 8.99 1.86 -2.05
N GLY A 185 7.95 1.05 -2.21
CA GLY A 185 6.98 0.74 -1.17
C GLY A 185 7.22 -0.59 -0.47
N PHE A 186 7.10 -0.59 0.86
CA PHE A 186 7.03 -1.79 1.69
C PHE A 186 5.68 -1.90 2.42
N CYS A 187 5.28 -3.11 2.77
CA CYS A 187 4.10 -3.37 3.61
C CYS A 187 4.46 -4.43 4.65
N TYR A 188 4.23 -4.16 5.93
CA TYR A 188 4.56 -5.08 7.01
C TYR A 188 3.57 -6.25 7.04
N PRO A 189 4.01 -7.53 6.94
CA PRO A 189 3.16 -8.69 7.17
C PRO A 189 2.41 -8.57 8.50
N TYR A 190 1.12 -8.95 8.50
CA TYR A 190 0.20 -8.81 9.65
C TYR A 190 0.00 -7.36 10.16
N GLY A 191 0.62 -6.36 9.52
CA GLY A 191 0.61 -4.97 9.95
C GLY A 191 1.36 -4.69 11.26
N THR A 192 2.12 -5.66 11.79
CA THR A 192 2.89 -5.52 13.03
C THR A 192 4.19 -4.78 12.78
N VAL A 193 4.53 -3.87 13.69
CA VAL A 193 5.70 -3.00 13.53
C VAL A 193 6.31 -2.65 14.88
N ASP A 194 7.64 -2.62 14.91
CA ASP A 194 8.45 -2.05 16.00
C ASP A 194 9.53 -1.12 15.41
N ALA A 195 10.27 -0.41 16.27
CA ALA A 195 11.30 0.52 15.80
C ALA A 195 12.41 -0.17 14.99
N ARG A 196 12.71 -1.44 15.29
CA ARG A 196 13.76 -2.21 14.61
C ARG A 196 13.34 -2.57 13.18
N ALA A 197 12.09 -2.97 12.99
CA ALA A 197 11.52 -3.26 11.68
C ALA A 197 11.43 -1.98 10.82
N VAL A 198 11.01 -0.86 11.41
CA VAL A 198 10.99 0.45 10.70
C VAL A 198 12.38 0.83 10.22
N GLU A 199 13.37 0.70 11.09
CA GLU A 199 14.74 1.05 10.75
C GLU A 199 15.32 0.14 9.66
N ALA A 200 15.07 -1.18 9.74
CA ALA A 200 15.50 -2.10 8.69
C ALA A 200 14.88 -1.77 7.31
N VAL A 201 13.60 -1.41 7.28
CA VAL A 201 12.90 -0.97 6.06
C VAL A 201 13.51 0.33 5.52
N ARG A 202 13.83 1.28 6.40
CA ARG A 202 14.49 2.54 6.02
C ARG A 202 15.89 2.29 5.45
N GLU A 203 16.70 1.47 6.12
CA GLU A 203 18.07 1.13 5.71
C GLU A 203 18.13 0.35 4.40
N ALA A 204 17.13 -0.50 4.11
CA ALA A 204 17.03 -1.21 2.84
C ALA A 204 16.69 -0.30 1.64
N GLY A 205 16.36 0.97 1.90
CA GLY A 205 16.14 1.98 0.87
C GLY A 205 14.71 2.07 0.34
N TYR A 206 13.72 1.56 1.09
CA TYR A 206 12.32 1.87 0.79
C TYR A 206 12.03 3.34 1.11
N THR A 207 11.21 4.01 0.28
CA THR A 207 10.86 5.43 0.47
C THR A 207 9.64 5.59 1.37
N TYR A 208 8.76 4.59 1.39
CA TYR A 208 7.63 4.53 2.31
C TYR A 208 7.32 3.09 2.72
N ALA A 209 6.56 2.92 3.80
CA ALA A 209 6.03 1.63 4.16
C ALA A 209 4.66 1.71 4.85
N CYS A 210 3.89 0.63 4.77
CA CYS A 210 2.51 0.56 5.21
C CYS A 210 2.30 -0.44 6.36
N ALA A 211 1.67 0.02 7.44
CA ALA A 211 1.23 -0.75 8.60
C ALA A 211 -0.30 -0.63 8.78
N ILE A 212 -0.88 -1.33 9.76
CA ILE A 212 -2.32 -1.20 10.05
C ILE A 212 -2.57 -0.06 11.05
N ASP A 213 -1.96 -0.16 12.23
CA ASP A 213 -2.06 0.84 13.30
C ASP A 213 -0.70 0.99 14.03
N PRO A 214 0.22 1.81 13.49
CA PRO A 214 1.58 1.96 14.01
C PRO A 214 1.67 2.85 15.25
N GLY A 215 0.56 3.47 15.69
CA GLY A 215 0.53 4.31 16.89
C GLY A 215 1.63 5.38 16.90
N PRO A 216 2.52 5.42 17.90
CA PRO A 216 3.63 6.39 17.96
C PRO A 216 4.63 6.31 16.80
N LEU A 217 4.71 5.18 16.10
CA LEU A 217 5.64 4.98 14.98
C LEU A 217 5.09 5.54 13.66
N THR A 218 3.88 6.10 13.65
CA THR A 218 3.25 6.68 12.45
C THR A 218 4.22 7.64 11.74
N GLY A 219 4.58 7.30 10.49
CA GLY A 219 5.65 7.96 9.72
C GLY A 219 5.62 7.58 8.24
N PRO A 220 6.53 8.11 7.40
CA PRO A 220 6.74 7.67 6.02
C PRO A 220 6.93 6.15 5.88
N HIS A 221 7.70 5.57 6.80
CA HIS A 221 7.98 4.12 6.87
C HIS A 221 7.01 3.36 7.78
N ALA A 222 5.86 3.96 8.13
CA ALA A 222 4.79 3.29 8.85
C ALA A 222 3.48 4.07 8.65
N LEU A 223 3.03 4.12 7.40
CA LEU A 223 1.77 4.69 7.01
C LEU A 223 0.64 3.81 7.52
N PRO A 224 -0.31 4.36 8.28
CA PRO A 224 -1.41 3.57 8.78
C PRO A 224 -2.41 3.33 7.64
N ARG A 225 -3.04 2.16 7.60
CA ARG A 225 -4.03 1.79 6.57
C ARG A 225 -5.38 1.38 7.14
N VAL A 226 -6.43 1.49 6.34
CA VAL A 226 -7.79 1.13 6.73
C VAL A 226 -8.20 -0.12 5.98
N HIS A 227 -8.38 -1.23 6.70
CA HIS A 227 -8.96 -2.46 6.14
C HIS A 227 -10.28 -2.16 5.45
N VAL A 228 -10.49 -2.70 4.24
CA VAL A 228 -11.76 -2.70 3.52
C VAL A 228 -12.09 -4.12 3.13
N GLY A 229 -13.19 -4.65 3.67
CA GLY A 229 -13.60 -6.04 3.51
C GLY A 229 -15.03 -6.21 3.01
N GLN A 230 -15.48 -7.46 2.95
CA GLN A 230 -16.75 -7.84 2.30
C GLN A 230 -17.98 -7.13 2.89
N ASN A 231 -17.92 -6.81 4.19
CA ASN A 231 -19.01 -6.17 4.90
C ASN A 231 -19.02 -4.64 4.76
N ASP A 232 -18.01 -4.02 4.15
CA ASP A 232 -17.93 -2.56 4.03
C ASP A 232 -18.81 -2.04 2.88
N THR A 233 -20.08 -1.83 3.22
CA THR A 233 -21.06 -1.15 2.39
C THR A 233 -20.84 0.37 2.38
N ALA A 234 -21.65 1.09 1.61
CA ALA A 234 -21.58 2.54 1.47
C ALA A 234 -21.60 3.31 2.81
N VAL A 235 -22.37 2.83 3.79
CA VAL A 235 -22.45 3.45 5.12
C VAL A 235 -21.16 3.23 5.90
N ARG A 236 -20.64 1.99 5.92
CA ARG A 236 -19.40 1.67 6.63
C ARG A 236 -18.19 2.36 6.01
N LEU A 237 -18.11 2.43 4.68
CA LEU A 237 -17.07 3.20 3.99
C LEU A 237 -17.15 4.69 4.34
N HIS A 238 -18.35 5.26 4.43
CA HIS A 238 -18.51 6.65 4.84
C HIS A 238 -17.99 6.90 6.26
N LEU A 239 -18.35 6.03 7.20
CA LEU A 239 -17.87 6.10 8.57
C LEU A 239 -16.35 5.93 8.64
N LYS A 240 -15.77 4.95 7.93
CA LYS A 240 -14.32 4.74 7.86
C LYS A 240 -13.59 5.96 7.33
N HIS A 241 -14.03 6.52 6.19
CA HIS A 241 -13.41 7.71 5.61
C HIS A 241 -13.50 8.95 6.53
N ARG A 242 -14.64 9.14 7.22
CA ARG A 242 -14.80 10.24 8.20
C ARG A 242 -13.94 10.04 9.44
N LEU A 243 -13.96 8.84 10.04
CA LEU A 243 -13.24 8.51 11.26
C LEU A 243 -11.73 8.45 11.06
N HIS A 244 -11.24 8.05 9.89
CA HIS A 244 -9.81 8.04 9.56
C HIS A 244 -9.18 9.42 9.78
N ARG A 245 -9.87 10.49 9.38
CA ARG A 245 -9.41 11.88 9.57
C ARG A 245 -9.38 12.31 11.05
N LEU A 246 -10.18 11.67 11.90
CA LEU A 246 -10.34 12.03 13.31
C LEU A 246 -9.47 11.18 14.24
N ARG A 247 -9.24 9.91 13.88
CA ARG A 247 -8.58 8.91 14.75
C ARG A 247 -7.07 8.84 14.58
N ARG A 248 -6.51 9.43 13.51
CA ARG A 248 -5.09 9.30 13.20
C ARG A 248 -4.35 10.59 13.48
N ARG A 249 -3.29 10.51 14.28
CA ARG A 249 -2.38 11.62 14.54
C ARG A 249 -1.77 12.11 13.22
N PRO A 250 -1.53 13.43 13.06
CA PRO A 250 -0.80 13.93 11.89
C PRO A 250 0.54 13.19 11.75
N VAL A 251 0.90 12.83 10.52
CA VAL A 251 2.22 12.27 10.24
C VAL A 251 3.16 13.42 9.93
N GLU A 252 4.27 13.54 10.67
CA GLU A 252 5.33 14.48 10.36
C GLU A 252 6.25 13.88 9.28
N GLY A 253 6.67 14.69 8.30
CA GLY A 253 7.65 14.28 7.30
C GLY A 253 7.13 13.48 6.09
N LEU A 254 5.80 13.44 5.86
CA LEU A 254 5.19 13.00 4.59
C LEU A 254 5.11 14.12 3.56
#